data_AF-A0A960HAD0-F1
#
_entry.id   AF-A0A960HAD0-F1
#
_cell.length_a   1.000
_cell.length_b   1.000
_cell.length_c   1.000
_cell.angle_alpha   90.00
_cell.angle_beta   90.00
_cell.angle_gamma   90.00
#
_symmetry.space_group_name_H-M   'P 1'
#
loop_
_entity.id
_entity.type
_entity.pdbx_description
1 polymer ?
#
loop_
_entity_poly.entity_id
_entity_poly.type
_entity_poly.pdbx_seq_one_letter_code
_entity_poly.pdbx_strand_id
1 'polypeptide(L)'
;MRALRARLDGLTIRDATRLGRRLRKLKSADGAELDRLTQQFDTAEALVATRRAAVPVITYPDLPVSERRDDLARAIAEHQVVVVAGATGSGKTTQLPKICLELGRGIRGTIGHTQP
;
A
#
# COMPACT_ATOMS: atom_id res chain seq x y z
N MET A 1 20.96 -13.25 3.62
CA MET A 1 20.82 -11.78 3.85
C MET A 1 20.46 -10.98 2.60
N ARG A 2 21.20 -11.05 1.47
CA ARG A 2 20.86 -10.30 0.23
C ARG A 2 19.47 -10.65 -0.32
N ALA A 3 19.13 -11.95 -0.36
CA ALA A 3 17.81 -12.44 -0.75
C ALA A 3 16.68 -11.82 0.09
N LEU A 4 16.82 -11.77 1.43
CA LEU A 4 15.82 -11.16 2.31
C LEU A 4 15.68 -9.64 2.07
N ARG A 5 16.76 -8.92 1.75
CA ARG A 5 16.66 -7.48 1.42
C ARG A 5 15.82 -7.24 0.17
N ALA A 6 15.93 -8.08 -0.86
CA ALA A 6 15.15 -7.95 -2.09
C ALA A 6 13.63 -8.14 -1.87
N ARG A 7 13.23 -8.79 -0.78
CA ARG A 7 11.83 -9.05 -0.43
C ARG A 7 11.13 -7.88 0.29
N LEU A 8 11.88 -6.85 0.72
CA LEU A 8 11.31 -5.75 1.53
C LEU A 8 10.17 -4.99 0.82
N ASP A 9 10.22 -4.90 -0.51
CA ASP A 9 9.17 -4.23 -1.29
C ASP A 9 7.86 -5.02 -1.40
N GLY A 10 7.88 -6.31 -1.06
CA GLY A 10 6.69 -7.17 -0.97
C GLY A 10 5.94 -7.05 0.36
N LEU A 11 6.52 -6.38 1.37
CA LEU A 11 5.98 -6.36 2.73
C LEU A 11 5.09 -5.14 2.99
N THR A 12 4.35 -5.16 4.11
CA THR A 12 3.75 -3.93 4.63
C THR A 12 4.82 -2.86 4.86
N ILE A 13 4.46 -1.57 4.76
CA ILE A 13 5.39 -0.45 4.98
C ILE A 13 6.04 -0.55 6.39
N ARG A 14 5.24 -0.96 7.37
CA ARG A 14 5.69 -1.15 8.76
C ARG A 14 6.71 -2.29 8.87
N ASP A 15 6.42 -3.44 8.25
CA ASP A 15 7.32 -4.60 8.29
C ASP A 15 8.58 -4.37 7.48
N ALA A 16 8.49 -3.76 6.29
CA ALA A 16 9.66 -3.37 5.50
C ALA A 16 10.61 -2.47 6.32
N THR A 17 10.06 -1.51 7.06
CA THR A 17 10.85 -0.63 7.93
C THR A 17 11.46 -1.40 9.10
N ARG A 18 10.67 -2.20 9.82
CA ARG A 18 11.09 -2.98 11.00
C ARG A 18 12.14 -4.03 10.65
N LEU A 19 11.86 -4.89 9.66
CA LEU A 19 12.73 -5.97 9.22
C LEU A 19 13.95 -5.43 8.46
N GLY A 20 13.79 -4.38 7.66
CA GLY A 20 14.90 -3.70 7.01
C GLY A 20 15.90 -3.11 8.01
N ARG A 21 15.42 -2.48 9.10
CA ARG A 21 16.28 -2.02 10.21
C ARG A 21 17.01 -3.17 10.87
N ARG A 22 16.33 -4.30 11.12
CA ARG A 22 16.94 -5.50 11.73
C ARG A 22 18.03 -6.10 10.83
N LEU A 23 17.76 -6.28 9.54
CA LEU A 23 18.75 -6.76 8.55
C LEU A 23 19.98 -5.86 8.41
N ARG A 24 19.86 -4.55 8.65
CA ARG A 24 21.00 -3.63 8.66
C ARG A 24 21.87 -3.76 9.92
N LYS A 25 21.29 -4.09 11.06
CA LYS A 25 22.01 -4.25 12.33
C LYS A 25 22.70 -5.61 12.46
N LEU A 26 22.19 -6.63 11.75
CA LEU A 26 22.78 -7.97 11.72
C LEU A 26 24.06 -7.99 10.90
N LYS A 27 25.19 -8.27 11.56
CA LYS A 27 26.51 -8.49 10.93
C LYS A 27 26.66 -9.93 10.46
N SER A 28 26.27 -10.88 11.31
CA SER A 28 26.14 -12.31 11.05
C SER A 28 24.85 -12.80 11.69
N ALA A 29 24.28 -13.87 11.13
CA ALA A 29 23.13 -14.57 11.69
C ALA A 29 23.47 -16.06 11.67
N ASP A 30 23.15 -16.78 12.73
CA ASP A 30 23.18 -18.24 12.71
C ASP A 30 21.98 -18.79 11.90
N GLY A 31 21.94 -20.11 11.69
CA GLY A 31 20.85 -20.76 10.96
C GLY A 31 19.49 -20.47 11.60
N ALA A 32 19.40 -20.59 12.92
CA ALA A 32 18.15 -20.40 13.65
C ALA A 32 17.62 -18.95 13.60
N GLU A 33 18.47 -17.93 13.60
CA GLU A 33 18.07 -16.55 13.40
C GLU A 33 17.67 -16.28 11.95
N LEU A 34 18.38 -16.86 10.98
CA LEU A 34 18.01 -16.75 9.57
C LEU A 34 16.65 -17.38 9.29
N ASP A 35 16.35 -18.53 9.88
CA ASP A 35 15.07 -19.22 9.77
C ASP A 35 13.94 -18.38 10.38
N ARG A 36 14.15 -17.86 11.60
CA ARG A 36 13.19 -16.95 12.25
C ARG A 36 12.95 -15.68 11.45
N LEU A 37 13.98 -15.11 10.85
CA LEU A 37 13.82 -13.95 9.96
C LEU A 37 13.01 -14.33 8.72
N THR A 38 13.33 -15.45 8.09
CA THR A 38 12.63 -15.93 6.90
C THR A 38 11.14 -16.11 7.19
N GLN A 39 10.78 -16.76 8.30
CA GLN A 39 9.39 -16.90 8.74
C GLN A 39 8.68 -15.55 8.96
N GLN A 40 9.38 -14.54 9.50
CA GLN A 40 8.83 -13.19 9.66
C GLN A 40 8.55 -12.51 8.32
N PHE A 41 9.39 -12.74 7.30
CA PHE A 41 9.14 -12.26 5.94
C PHE A 41 7.95 -13.00 5.31
N ASP A 42 7.91 -14.33 5.42
CA ASP A 42 6.83 -15.15 4.85
C ASP A 42 5.46 -14.73 5.42
N THR A 43 5.39 -14.50 6.73
CA THR A 43 4.18 -14.01 7.41
C THR A 43 3.76 -12.64 6.90
N ALA A 44 4.71 -11.73 6.72
CA ALA A 44 4.43 -10.37 6.25
C ALA A 44 4.02 -10.32 4.77
N GLU A 45 4.58 -11.19 3.92
CA GLU A 45 4.18 -11.36 2.52
C GLU A 45 2.78 -11.98 2.42
N ALA A 46 2.50 -13.00 3.23
CA ALA A 46 1.17 -13.61 3.29
C ALA A 46 0.08 -12.59 3.68
N LEU A 47 0.38 -11.69 4.62
CA LEU A 47 -0.54 -10.59 4.97
C LEU A 47 -0.82 -9.67 3.77
N VAL A 48 0.22 -9.29 3.00
CA VAL A 48 0.06 -8.45 1.80
C VAL A 48 -0.73 -9.19 0.71
N ALA A 49 -0.48 -10.48 0.52
CA ALA A 49 -1.21 -11.33 -0.42
C ALA A 49 -2.69 -11.42 -0.05
N THR A 50 -3.01 -11.67 1.22
CA THR A 50 -4.40 -11.68 1.72
C THR A 50 -5.09 -10.34 1.48
N ARG A 51 -4.41 -9.22 1.77
CA ARG A 51 -4.98 -7.88 1.52
C ARG A 51 -5.22 -7.62 0.05
N ARG A 52 -4.31 -8.05 -0.83
CA ARG A 52 -4.47 -7.93 -2.28
C ARG A 52 -5.65 -8.75 -2.79
N ALA A 53 -5.81 -9.98 -2.31
CA ALA A 53 -6.93 -10.85 -2.67
C ALA A 53 -8.28 -10.36 -2.14
N ALA A 54 -8.28 -9.60 -1.04
CA ALA A 54 -9.48 -9.00 -0.45
C ALA A 54 -9.91 -7.68 -1.11
N VAL A 55 -9.18 -7.17 -2.12
CA VAL A 55 -9.60 -5.96 -2.84
C VAL A 55 -10.86 -6.29 -3.64
N PRO A 56 -12.01 -5.60 -3.40
CA PRO A 56 -13.22 -5.82 -4.17
C PRO A 56 -13.05 -5.34 -5.61
N VAL A 57 -13.90 -5.83 -6.52
CA VAL A 57 -14.03 -5.23 -7.85
C VAL A 57 -14.48 -3.78 -7.68
N ILE A 58 -13.65 -2.85 -8.14
CA ILE A 58 -13.89 -1.42 -7.96
C ILE A 58 -14.77 -0.93 -9.11
N THR A 59 -15.93 -0.40 -8.76
CA THR A 59 -16.88 0.23 -9.69
C THR A 59 -17.11 1.69 -9.33
N TYR A 60 -17.38 2.48 -10.38
CA TYR A 60 -17.58 3.92 -10.28
C TYR A 60 -18.96 4.29 -10.83
N PRO A 61 -19.78 5.05 -10.07
CA PRO A 61 -21.00 5.65 -10.58
C PRO A 61 -20.70 6.89 -11.42
N ASP A 62 -21.66 7.38 -12.20
CA ASP A 62 -21.56 8.62 -12.97
C ASP A 62 -21.58 9.83 -12.03
N LEU A 63 -20.40 10.26 -11.60
CA LEU A 63 -20.16 11.43 -10.76
C LEU A 63 -18.98 12.22 -11.33
N PRO A 64 -18.90 13.55 -11.08
CA PRO A 64 -17.82 14.39 -11.63
C PRO A 64 -16.40 13.88 -11.31
N VAL A 65 -16.19 13.27 -10.14
CA VAL A 65 -14.89 12.68 -9.77
C VAL A 65 -14.62 11.38 -10.54
N SER A 66 -15.65 10.58 -10.82
CA SER A 66 -15.52 9.33 -11.59
C SER A 66 -15.17 9.59 -13.05
N GLU A 67 -15.73 10.64 -13.66
CA GLU A 67 -15.42 11.04 -15.04
C GLU A 67 -13.95 11.43 -15.22
N ARG A 68 -13.29 11.89 -14.15
CA ARG A 68 -11.88 12.29 -14.12
C ARG A 68 -10.97 11.23 -13.50
N ARG A 69 -11.44 9.98 -13.41
CA ARG A 69 -10.72 8.87 -12.75
C ARG A 69 -9.28 8.74 -13.22
N ASP A 70 -9.08 8.65 -14.54
CA ASP A 70 -7.76 8.35 -15.09
C ASP A 70 -6.78 9.53 -14.90
N ASP A 71 -7.28 10.77 -15.00
CA ASP A 71 -6.52 11.97 -14.68
C ASP A 71 -6.09 11.99 -13.21
N LEU A 72 -7.03 11.69 -12.29
CA LEU A 72 -6.76 11.62 -10.86
C LEU A 72 -5.80 10.48 -10.52
N ALA A 73 -5.97 9.32 -11.14
CA ALA A 73 -5.11 8.16 -10.93
C ALA A 73 -3.67 8.47 -11.35
N ARG A 74 -3.49 9.09 -12.51
CA ARG A 74 -2.20 9.57 -12.99
C ARG A 74 -1.59 10.61 -12.05
N ALA A 75 -2.36 11.62 -11.65
CA ALA A 75 -1.88 12.65 -10.73
C ALA A 75 -1.38 12.04 -9.40
N ILE A 76 -2.15 11.11 -8.82
CA ILE A 76 -1.79 10.40 -7.58
C ILE A 76 -0.58 9.47 -7.75
N ALA A 77 -0.36 8.91 -8.94
CA ALA A 77 0.79 8.06 -9.23
C ALA A 77 2.09 8.87 -9.35
N GLU A 78 2.02 10.03 -10.01
CA GLU A 78 3.19 10.85 -10.34
C GLU A 78 3.58 11.86 -9.26
N HIS A 79 2.63 12.27 -8.41
CA HIS A 79 2.85 13.34 -7.43
C HIS A 79 2.67 12.83 -6.00
N GLN A 80 3.60 13.18 -5.11
CA GLN A 80 3.49 12.84 -3.69
C GLN A 80 2.33 13.55 -2.98
N VAL A 81 1.95 14.73 -3.46
CA VAL A 81 0.84 15.54 -2.93
C VAL A 81 -0.01 16.02 -4.10
N VAL A 82 -1.32 15.81 -4.01
CA VAL A 82 -2.31 16.24 -5.00
C VAL A 82 -3.42 17.01 -4.28
N VAL A 83 -3.75 18.20 -4.78
CA VAL A 83 -4.89 18.98 -4.30
C VAL A 83 -6.07 18.74 -5.23
N VAL A 84 -7.17 18.20 -4.70
CA VAL A 84 -8.39 17.94 -5.47
C VAL A 84 -9.50 18.88 -5.02
N ALA A 85 -9.81 19.87 -5.86
CA ALA A 85 -10.92 20.78 -5.65
C ALA A 85 -12.18 20.30 -6.37
N GLY A 86 -13.36 20.53 -5.78
CA GLY A 86 -14.64 20.26 -6.42
C GLY A 86 -15.81 20.60 -5.49
N ALA A 87 -16.99 20.84 -6.04
CA ALA A 87 -18.18 21.17 -5.26
C ALA A 87 -18.59 20.05 -4.27
N THR A 88 -19.33 20.39 -3.23
CA THR A 88 -20.00 19.38 -2.38
C THR A 88 -20.89 18.49 -3.24
N GLY A 89 -20.93 17.19 -2.96
CA GLY A 89 -21.67 16.22 -3.78
C GLY A 89 -20.93 15.72 -5.02
N SER A 90 -19.75 16.24 -5.36
CA SER A 90 -18.98 15.77 -6.53
C SER A 90 -18.43 14.33 -6.41
N GLY A 91 -18.56 13.69 -5.25
CA GLY A 91 -18.10 12.32 -5.01
C GLY A 91 -16.69 12.18 -4.44
N LYS A 92 -15.98 13.25 -4.08
CA LYS A 92 -14.57 13.20 -3.60
C LYS A 92 -14.35 12.18 -2.48
N THR A 93 -15.06 12.36 -1.37
CA THR A 93 -14.98 11.51 -0.16
C THR A 93 -15.23 10.04 -0.47
N THR A 94 -16.11 9.75 -1.42
CA THR A 94 -16.52 8.38 -1.76
C THR A 94 -15.62 7.73 -2.82
N GLN A 95 -15.19 8.48 -3.84
CA GLN A 95 -14.48 7.92 -5.00
C GLN A 95 -12.96 8.00 -4.88
N LEU A 96 -12.38 9.02 -4.22
CA LEU A 96 -10.92 9.11 -4.09
C LEU A 96 -10.31 7.91 -3.34
N PRO A 97 -10.89 7.39 -2.24
CA PRO A 97 -10.39 6.17 -1.61
C PRO A 97 -10.41 4.94 -2.54
N LYS A 98 -11.40 4.85 -3.44
CA LYS A 98 -11.48 3.78 -4.44
C LYS A 98 -10.37 3.89 -5.48
N ILE A 99 -10.12 5.09 -6.01
CA ILE A 99 -9.02 5.35 -6.95
C ILE A 99 -7.68 5.00 -6.31
N CYS A 100 -7.47 5.41 -5.05
CA CYS A 100 -6.29 5.01 -4.29
C CYS A 100 -6.17 3.49 -4.17
N LEU A 101 -7.25 2.77 -3.88
CA LEU A 101 -7.25 1.32 -3.78
C LEU A 101 -6.96 0.63 -5.12
N GLU A 102 -7.50 1.16 -6.23
CA GLU A 102 -7.24 0.70 -7.60
C GLU A 102 -5.76 0.81 -7.97
N LEU A 103 -5.09 1.88 -7.52
CA LEU A 103 -3.63 2.07 -7.61
C LEU A 103 -2.82 1.17 -6.67
N GLY A 104 -3.47 0.25 -5.95
CA GLY A 104 -2.86 -0.64 -4.98
C GLY A 104 -2.44 0.04 -3.67
N ARG A 105 -2.87 1.29 -3.43
CA ARG A 105 -2.70 1.93 -2.11
C ARG A 105 -3.56 1.19 -1.08
N GLY A 106 -3.16 1.25 0.18
CA GLY A 106 -3.84 0.49 1.24
C GLY A 106 -3.48 -1.00 1.32
N ILE A 107 -2.94 -1.63 0.26
CA ILE A 107 -2.51 -3.04 0.32
C ILE A 107 -1.32 -3.19 1.28
N ARG A 108 -0.23 -2.46 1.03
CA ARG A 108 0.97 -2.45 1.90
C ARG A 108 0.82 -1.56 3.14
N GLY A 109 -0.29 -0.85 3.29
CA GLY A 109 -0.47 0.18 4.31
C GLY A 109 -1.93 0.31 4.73
N THR A 110 -2.40 1.54 4.86
CA THR A 110 -3.80 1.91 5.10
C THR A 110 -4.13 3.13 4.26
N ILE A 111 -5.41 3.29 3.91
CA ILE A 111 -5.95 4.53 3.35
C ILE A 111 -6.66 5.24 4.50
N GLY A 112 -6.11 6.37 4.94
CA GLY A 112 -6.74 7.22 5.94
C GLY A 112 -7.71 8.18 5.27
N HIS A 113 -8.99 8.08 5.61
CA HIS A 113 -9.99 9.06 5.23
C HIS A 113 -10.47 9.76 6.50
N THR A 114 -10.23 11.06 6.60
CA THR A 114 -10.58 11.88 7.76
C THR A 114 -11.65 12.89 7.38
N GLN A 115 -12.65 13.05 8.24
CA GLN A 115 -13.72 14.03 8.08
C GLN A 115 -13.75 14.95 9.32
N PRO A 116 -13.90 16.27 9.15
CA PRO A 116 -14.11 17.20 10.26
C PRO A 116 -15.50 17.06 10.90
#